data_AF-A0A927SBM7-F1
#
_entry.id   AF-A0A927SBM7-F1
#
_cell.length_a   1.000
_cell.length_b   1.000
_cell.length_c   1.000
_cell.angle_alpha   90.00
_cell.angle_beta   90.00
_cell.angle_gamma   90.00
#
_symmetry.space_group_name_H-M   'P 1'
#
loop_
_entity.id
_entity.type
_entity.pdbx_description
1 polymer ?
#
loop_
_entity_poly.entity_id
_entity_poly.type
_entity_poly.pdbx_seq_one_letter_code
_entity_poly.pdbx_strand_id
1 'polypeptide(L)' 'MAKQERYIQVGVTALRDPATGDFLPAIPLFVRAEDVNEEEEKKLATDIGKLLAAKMRKYKESCEKAGVRI' A
#
# COMPACT_ATOMS: atom_id res chain seq x y z
N MET A 1 -31.59 15.17 -3.94
CA MET A 1 -31.22 13.77 -3.66
C MET A 1 -30.11 13.79 -2.62
N ALA A 2 -30.25 13.07 -1.50
CA ALA A 2 -29.20 13.01 -0.49
C ALA A 2 -27.94 12.35 -1.10
N LYS A 3 -26.77 12.95 -0.89
CA LYS A 3 -25.49 12.39 -1.32
C LYS A 3 -25.32 11.05 -0.60
N GLN A 4 -25.30 9.93 -1.33
CA GLN A 4 -25.01 8.62 -0.73
C GLN A 4 -23.57 8.64 -0.22
N GLU A 5 -23.37 8.34 1.06
CA GLU A 5 -22.05 8.22 1.64
C GLU A 5 -21.33 7.00 1.04
N ARG A 6 -20.16 7.22 0.43
CA ARG A 6 -19.33 6.17 -0.16
C ARG A 6 -18.22 5.82 0.83
N TYR A 7 -18.04 4.52 1.08
CA TYR A 7 -16.99 3.98 1.94
C TYR A 7 -16.07 3.08 1.12
N ILE A 8 -14.77 3.09 1.46
CA ILE A 8 -13.73 2.27 0.83
C ILE A 8 -13.15 1.34 1.90
N GLN A 9 -13.07 0.04 1.63
CA GLN A 9 -12.40 -0.90 2.53
C GLN A 9 -10.89 -0.71 2.39
N VAL A 10 -10.22 -0.38 3.49
CA VAL A 10 -8.77 -0.09 3.53
C VAL A 10 -7.96 -1.15 4.25
N GLY A 11 -8.62 -2.11 4.89
CA GLY A 11 -7.93 -3.20 5.57
C GLY A 11 -8.87 -4.17 6.26
N VAL A 12 -8.28 -5.03 7.07
CA VAL A 12 -8.96 -5.97 7.96
C VAL A 12 -8.19 -6.03 9.28
N THR A 13 -8.88 -6.09 10.41
CA THR A 13 -8.24 -6.39 11.68
C THR A 13 -8.17 -7.91 11.84
N ALA A 14 -6.97 -8.43 12.12
CA ALA A 14 -6.75 -9.83 12.44
C ALA A 14 -6.18 -9.90 13.86
N LEU A 15 -7.06 -9.84 14.85
CA LEU A 15 -6.69 -9.89 16.26
C LEU A 15 -6.63 -11.34 16.74
N ARG A 16 -5.88 -11.56 17.83
CA ARG A 16 -5.90 -12.83 18.56
C ARG A 16 -6.69 -12.66 19.85
N ASP A 17 -7.41 -13.72 20.23
CA ASP A 17 -8.03 -13.80 21.54
C ASP A 17 -6.91 -13.94 22.60
N PRO A 18 -6.81 -13.01 23.57
CA PRO A 18 -5.76 -13.07 24.60
C PRO A 18 -5.92 -14.25 25.57
N ALA A 19 -7.11 -14.86 25.69
CA ALA A 19 -7.35 -15.99 26.58
C ALA A 19 -6.99 -17.34 25.94
N THR A 20 -7.26 -17.50 24.64
CA THR A 20 -7.10 -18.77 23.91
C THR A 20 -5.94 -18.77 22.92
N GLY A 21 -5.50 -17.61 22.46
CA GLY A 21 -4.48 -17.45 21.42
C GLY A 21 -5.02 -17.63 19.98
N ASP A 22 -6.27 -18.02 19.84
CA ASP A 22 -6.94 -18.25 18.55
C ASP A 22 -7.19 -16.94 17.79
N PHE A 23 -7.43 -17.05 16.48
CA PHE A 23 -7.75 -15.90 15.64
C PHE A 23 -9.19 -15.45 15.88
N LEU A 24 -9.36 -14.15 16.14
CA LEU A 24 -10.68 -13.51 16.12
C LEU A 24 -11.16 -13.32 14.67
N PRO A 25 -12.49 -13.26 14.44
CA PRO A 25 -13.03 -12.99 13.11
C PRO A 25 -12.43 -11.73 12.50
N ALA A 26 -12.04 -11.80 11.22
CA ALA A 26 -11.48 -10.66 10.51
C ALA A 26 -12.56 -9.59 10.29
N ILE A 27 -12.40 -8.43 10.91
CA ILE A 27 -13.35 -7.31 10.76
C ILE A 27 -12.80 -6.33 9.73
N PRO A 28 -13.53 -6.04 8.64
CA PRO A 28 -13.10 -5.08 7.63
C PRO A 28 -13.07 -3.65 8.19
N LEU A 29 -12.02 -2.91 7.82
CA LEU A 29 -11.86 -1.49 8.12
C LEU A 29 -12.27 -0.65 6.92
N PHE A 30 -13.09 0.37 7.17
CA PHE A 30 -13.57 1.29 6.15
C PHE A 30 -13.19 2.73 6.47
N VAL A 31 -12.98 3.52 5.42
CA VAL A 31 -12.84 4.98 5.49
C VAL A 31 -13.88 5.61 4.56
N ARG A 32 -14.35 6.82 4.89
CA ARG A 32 -15.21 7.58 3.97
C ARG A 32 -14.38 8.00 2.76
N ALA A 33 -14.92 7.82 1.56
CA ALA A 33 -14.23 8.17 0.32
C ALA A 33 -13.89 9.67 0.25
N GLU A 34 -14.65 10.53 0.92
CA GLU A 34 -14.38 11.97 0.99
C GLU A 34 -13.26 12.37 1.95
N ASP A 35 -12.88 11.49 2.88
CA ASP A 35 -11.70 11.68 3.75
C ASP A 35 -10.40 11.21 3.08
N VAL A 36 -10.49 10.61 1.88
CA VAL A 36 -9.33 10.10 1.13
C VAL A 36 -9.23 10.82 -0.20
N ASN A 37 -8.02 11.23 -0.56
CA ASN A 37 -7.75 11.79 -1.87
C ASN A 37 -7.18 10.71 -2.80
N GLU A 38 -8.06 9.97 -3.49
CA GLU A 38 -7.67 8.90 -4.43
C GLU A 38 -6.68 9.40 -5.51
N GLU A 39 -6.75 10.68 -5.89
CA GLU A 39 -5.85 11.27 -6.88
C GLU A 39 -4.45 11.54 -6.31
N GLU A 40 -4.34 11.89 -5.03
CA GLU A 40 -3.04 12.01 -4.34
C GLU A 40 -2.40 10.64 -4.14
N GLU A 41 -3.18 9.60 -3.85
CA GLU A 41 -2.66 8.23 -3.75
C GLU A 41 -2.04 7.77 -5.08
N LYS A 42 -2.73 7.98 -6.20
CA LYS A 42 -2.21 7.63 -7.54
C LYS A 42 -0.91 8.38 -7.87
N LYS A 43 -0.83 9.66 -7.51
CA LYS A 43 0.39 10.46 -7.68
C LYS A 43 1.53 9.91 -6.83
N LEU A 44 1.27 9.63 -5.55
CA LEU A 44 2.26 9.06 -4.63
C LEU A 44 2.79 7.71 -5.14
N ALA A 45 1.89 6.81 -5.56
CA ALA A 45 2.26 5.51 -6.12
C ALA A 45 3.15 5.66 -7.37
N THR A 46 2.81 6.61 -8.25
CA THR A 46 3.60 6.91 -9.45
C THR A 46 5.00 7.42 -9.10
N ASP A 47 5.10 8.32 -8.12
CA ASP A 47 6.37 8.91 -7.71
C ASP A 47 7.28 7.89 -7.01
N ILE A 48 6.71 7.03 -6.16
CA ILE A 48 7.42 5.88 -5.59
C ILE A 48 7.91 4.96 -6.70
N GLY A 49 7.08 4.66 -7.70
CA GLY A 49 7.45 3.84 -8.86
C GLY A 49 8.66 4.41 -9.61
N LYS A 50 8.66 5.73 -9.89
CA LYS A 50 9.80 6.42 -10.52
C LYS A 50 11.06 6.34 -9.67
N LEU A 51 10.95 6.55 -8.36
CA LEU A 51 12.08 6.48 -7.42
C LEU A 51 12.71 5.08 -7.42
N LEU A 52 11.90 4.03 -7.32
CA LEU A 52 12.36 2.65 -7.33
C LEU A 52 12.99 2.28 -8.68
N ALA A 53 12.38 2.69 -9.79
CA ALA A 53 12.94 2.48 -11.12
C ALA A 53 14.32 3.15 -11.29
N ALA A 54 14.46 4.40 -10.80
CA ALA A 54 15.73 5.11 -10.81
C ALA A 54 16.80 4.41 -9.96
N LYS A 55 16.45 3.92 -8.77
CA LYS A 55 17.36 3.13 -7.92
C LYS A 55 17.78 1.83 -8.60
N MET A 56 16.84 1.11 -9.21
CA MET A 56 17.13 -0.13 -9.94
C MET A 56 18.09 0.12 -11.11
N ARG A 57 17.89 1.21 -11.86
CA ARG A 57 18.82 1.59 -12.94
C ARG A 57 20.24 1.81 -12.41
N LYS A 58 20.40 2.61 -11.35
CA LYS A 58 21.69 2.85 -10.71
C LYS A 58 22.34 1.56 -10.21
N TYR A 59 21.54 0.66 -9.65
CA TYR A 59 22.03 -0.65 -9.21
C TYR A 59 22.58 -1.45 -10.40
N LYS A 60 21.84 -1.54 -11.50
CA LYS A 60 22.28 -2.24 -12.72
C LYS A 60 23.57 -1.68 -13.28
N GLU A 61 23.64 -0.36 -13.46
CA GLU A 61 24.84 0.34 -13.92
C GLU A 61 26.06 0.08 -13.00
N SER A 62 25.84 -0.03 -11.70
CA SER A 62 26.91 -0.29 -10.73
C SER A 62 27.39 -1.74 -10.79
N CYS A 63 26.49 -2.70 -10.94
CA CYS A 63 26.83 -4.10 -11.14
C CYS A 63 27.60 -4.32 -12.44
N GLU A 64 27.17 -3.71 -13.54
CA GLU A 64 27.88 -3.76 -14.83
C GLU A 64 29.32 -3.23 -14.69
N LYS A 65 29.51 -2.07 -14.03
CA LYS A 65 30.84 -1.51 -13.77
C LYS A 65 31.71 -2.41 -12.87
N ALA A 66 31.09 -3.15 -11.96
CA ALA A 66 31.77 -4.09 -11.09
C ALA A 66 32.02 -5.47 -11.74
N GLY A 67 31.56 -5.67 -12.99
CA GLY A 67 31.66 -6.97 -13.67
C GLY A 67 30.71 -8.04 -13.08
N VAL A 68 29.71 -7.63 -12.30
CA VAL A 68 28.73 -8.52 -11.68
C VAL A 68 27.56 -8.71 -12.64
N ARG A 69 27.25 -9.97 -12.98
CA ARG A 69 26.10 -10.34 -13.82
C ARG A 69 24.83 -10.43 -12.96
N ILE A 70 23.76 -9.80 -13.42
CA ILE A 70 22.45 -9.67 -12.77
C ILE A 70 21.33 -9.95 -13.78
#